data_AF-A0A224XHT1-F1
#
_entry.id   AF-A0A224XHT1-F1
#
_cell.length_a   1.000
_cell.length_b   1.000
_cell.length_c   1.000
_cell.angle_alpha   90.00
_cell.angle_beta   90.00
_cell.angle_gamma   90.00
#
_symmetry.space_group_name_H-M   'P 1'
#
loop_
_entity.id
_entity.type
_entity.pdbx_description
1 polymer ?
#
loop_
_entity_poly.entity_id
_entity_poly.type
_entity_poly.pdbx_seq_one_letter_code
_entity_poly.pdbx_strand_id
1 'polypeptide(L)'
;MSWIISSFSSLLSLPSWCIGSALSSGYILYYLFDVVKKPSLVSSDGKFREFLEKNVPLLNEKFWPTVWCIEARAQTLMASIVRATVIPQISYRREIFTLKDGGDICLDWMDPDENCPSNTPTIIILPGLTGASHADYVKGLVLAARNIGIRTVVFNQRGIGGIGLKTPRTYCASNVEDVVEVVAHVREVCAGAPLAGTGISMGGLILGNYLAGVEDSESHLTCAMLISVPWNVFIGVESIEQPIVNLMLNRHLASCLCNIVKNVRHIMEPGPYVIDDVLKSKTIREFDSKFTIKQFGYKDVDDYYAHASIHNKIHKFKVPVLCLSAADDPFQPYDGIPVEAANKLENIGIVITSRGGHIGFMEGIWPLHRNQYMFKLFAQFFESMLIKEGFKIFR
;
A
#
# COMPACT_ATOMS: atom_id res chain seq x y z
N MET A 1 -30.91 35.96 16.86
CA MET A 1 -31.47 34.75 16.21
C MET A 1 -32.36 35.07 15.01
N SER A 2 -33.15 36.14 15.01
CA SER A 2 -33.99 36.57 13.87
C SER A 2 -33.22 36.89 12.58
N TRP A 3 -32.04 37.51 12.68
CA TRP A 3 -31.21 37.87 11.51
C TRP A 3 -30.60 36.65 10.78
N ILE A 4 -30.27 35.57 11.51
CA ILE A 4 -29.76 34.32 10.92
C ILE A 4 -30.89 33.65 10.14
N ILE A 5 -32.09 33.59 10.72
CA ILE A 5 -33.27 33.01 10.09
C ILE A 5 -33.69 33.82 8.86
N SER A 6 -33.63 35.17 8.92
CA SER A 6 -33.93 36.00 7.74
C SER A 6 -32.89 35.80 6.63
N SER A 7 -31.61 35.68 6.98
CA SER A 7 -30.52 35.42 6.02
C SER A 7 -30.65 34.08 5.30
N PHE A 8 -31.11 33.03 6.01
CA PHE A 8 -31.42 31.73 5.40
C PHE A 8 -32.65 31.80 4.50
N SER A 9 -33.69 32.55 4.88
CA SER A 9 -34.90 32.72 4.06
C SER A 9 -34.64 33.47 2.74
N SER A 10 -33.76 34.48 2.75
CA SER A 10 -33.32 35.18 1.54
C SER A 10 -32.48 34.28 0.63
N LEU A 11 -31.66 33.38 1.20
CA LEU A 11 -30.86 32.43 0.40
C LEU A 11 -31.76 31.43 -0.35
N LEU A 12 -32.84 30.98 0.28
CA LEU A 12 -33.85 30.09 -0.29
C LEU A 12 -34.74 30.76 -1.36
N SER A 13 -34.75 32.10 -1.40
CA SER A 13 -35.50 32.88 -2.40
C SER A 13 -34.74 33.13 -3.71
N LEU A 14 -33.45 32.80 -3.77
CA LEU A 14 -32.65 32.92 -4.97
C LEU A 14 -33.05 31.87 -6.02
N PRO A 15 -32.99 32.20 -7.32
CA PRO A 15 -33.17 31.21 -8.38
C PRO A 15 -32.19 30.04 -8.22
N SER A 16 -32.66 28.80 -8.45
CA SER A 16 -31.85 27.59 -8.29
C SER A 16 -30.56 27.62 -9.13
N TRP A 17 -30.56 28.33 -10.28
CA TRP A 17 -29.37 28.50 -11.11
C TRP A 17 -28.30 29.37 -10.40
N CYS A 18 -28.68 30.39 -9.64
CA CYS A 18 -27.73 31.21 -8.88
C CYS A 18 -27.04 30.38 -7.78
N ILE A 19 -27.81 29.57 -7.06
CA ILE A 19 -27.30 28.66 -6.02
C ILE A 19 -26.37 27.63 -6.66
N GLY A 20 -26.78 27.02 -7.78
CA GLY A 20 -25.95 26.06 -8.52
C GLY A 20 -24.64 26.67 -9.03
N SER A 21 -24.67 27.88 -9.58
CA SER A 21 -23.47 28.61 -10.03
C SER A 21 -22.53 28.95 -8.87
N ALA A 22 -23.08 29.38 -7.72
CA ALA A 22 -22.28 29.69 -6.53
C ALA A 22 -21.61 28.43 -5.95
N LEU A 23 -22.34 27.32 -5.81
CA LEU A 23 -21.79 26.05 -5.36
C LEU A 23 -20.73 25.50 -6.32
N SER A 24 -20.98 25.59 -7.63
CA SER A 24 -20.01 25.15 -8.66
C SER A 24 -18.74 25.99 -8.63
N SER A 25 -18.87 27.32 -8.52
CA SER A 25 -17.73 28.23 -8.43
C SER A 25 -16.93 27.98 -7.14
N GLY A 26 -17.62 27.84 -6.00
CA GLY A 26 -17.00 27.48 -4.73
C GLY A 26 -16.27 26.15 -4.80
N TYR A 27 -16.86 25.13 -5.44
CA TYR A 27 -16.23 23.83 -5.65
C TYR A 27 -14.99 23.92 -6.55
N ILE A 28 -15.06 24.66 -7.65
CA ILE A 28 -13.91 24.86 -8.55
C ILE A 28 -12.76 25.55 -7.81
N LEU A 29 -13.06 26.59 -7.01
CA LEU A 29 -12.05 27.28 -6.20
C LEU A 29 -11.43 26.32 -5.17
N TYR A 30 -12.24 25.61 -4.40
CA TYR A 30 -11.76 24.57 -3.48
C TYR A 30 -10.89 23.53 -4.21
N TYR A 31 -11.32 23.03 -5.36
CA TYR A 31 -10.58 22.03 -6.12
C TYR A 31 -9.22 22.57 -6.57
N LEU A 32 -9.16 23.77 -7.15
CA LEU A 32 -7.93 24.34 -7.68
C LEU A 32 -6.93 24.79 -6.60
N PHE A 33 -7.42 25.25 -5.43
CA PHE A 33 -6.58 25.80 -4.38
C PHE A 33 -6.28 24.81 -3.25
N ASP A 34 -7.21 23.92 -2.89
CA ASP A 34 -7.05 22.99 -1.77
C ASP A 34 -6.76 21.55 -2.19
N VAL A 35 -7.28 21.12 -3.34
CA VAL A 35 -7.15 19.73 -3.82
C VAL A 35 -5.97 19.57 -4.76
N VAL A 36 -5.86 20.41 -5.80
CA VAL A 36 -4.80 20.30 -6.81
C VAL A 36 -3.51 20.93 -6.29
N LYS A 37 -2.71 20.11 -5.61
CA LYS A 37 -1.46 20.52 -4.98
C LYS A 37 -0.27 19.72 -5.52
N LYS A 38 0.89 20.35 -5.53
CA LYS A 38 2.17 19.63 -5.62
C LYS A 38 2.26 18.72 -4.38
N PRO A 39 2.62 17.44 -4.52
CA PRO A 39 2.79 16.58 -3.35
C PRO A 39 3.88 17.14 -2.43
N SER A 40 3.70 16.99 -1.13
CA SER A 40 4.74 17.32 -0.15
C SER A 40 5.78 16.20 -0.15
N LEU A 41 7.06 16.53 -0.32
CA LEU A 41 8.16 15.59 -0.10
C LEU A 41 8.76 15.86 1.28
N VAL A 42 8.57 14.91 2.19
CA VAL A 42 9.15 14.92 3.54
C VAL A 42 10.39 14.04 3.52
N SER A 43 11.56 14.66 3.66
CA SER A 43 12.86 14.01 3.61
C SER A 43 13.90 14.94 4.23
N SER A 44 14.96 14.40 4.83
CA SER A 44 16.11 15.22 5.18
C SER A 44 16.71 15.83 3.92
N ASP A 45 17.23 17.04 4.03
CA ASP A 45 18.11 17.57 2.99
C ASP A 45 19.33 16.66 2.85
N GLY A 46 19.78 16.44 1.62
CA GLY A 46 20.87 15.53 1.31
C GLY A 46 20.68 14.78 0.00
N LYS A 47 21.57 13.81 -0.23
CA LYS A 47 21.73 13.13 -1.52
C LYS A 47 20.46 12.47 -2.04
N PHE A 48 19.69 11.80 -1.17
CA PHE A 48 18.48 11.11 -1.62
C PHE A 48 17.37 12.08 -2.01
N ARG A 49 17.16 13.15 -1.25
CA ARG A 49 16.20 14.20 -1.59
C ARG A 49 16.55 14.86 -2.92
N GLU A 50 17.81 15.28 -3.09
CA GLU A 50 18.29 15.88 -4.34
C GLU A 50 18.12 14.92 -5.53
N PHE A 51 18.43 13.64 -5.32
CA PHE A 51 18.21 12.60 -6.32
C PHE A 51 16.74 12.48 -6.70
N LEU A 52 15.82 12.44 -5.72
CA LEU A 52 14.39 12.33 -5.95
C LEU A 52 13.85 13.55 -6.72
N GLU A 53 14.20 14.76 -6.30
CA GLU A 53 13.76 16.00 -6.94
C GLU A 53 14.27 16.12 -8.38
N LYS A 54 15.48 15.62 -8.66
CA LYS A 54 16.07 15.61 -10.01
C LYS A 54 15.49 14.53 -10.91
N ASN A 55 15.29 13.31 -10.39
CA ASN A 55 15.02 12.12 -11.21
C ASN A 55 13.56 11.65 -11.19
N VAL A 56 12.71 12.18 -10.29
CA VAL A 56 11.29 11.83 -10.19
C VAL A 56 10.42 13.07 -10.48
N PRO A 57 10.17 13.42 -11.76
CA PRO A 57 9.42 14.62 -12.15
C PRO A 57 8.04 14.76 -11.48
N LEU A 58 7.35 13.65 -11.20
CA LEU A 58 6.05 13.66 -10.53
C LEU A 58 6.05 14.34 -9.15
N LEU A 59 7.22 14.46 -8.52
CA LEU A 59 7.35 15.18 -7.25
C LEU A 59 7.27 16.69 -7.43
N ASN A 60 7.55 17.20 -8.63
CA ASN A 60 7.54 18.62 -8.98
C ASN A 60 6.27 19.07 -9.70
N GLU A 61 5.42 18.14 -10.08
CA GLU A 61 4.15 18.39 -10.77
C GLU A 61 2.97 18.44 -9.79
N LYS A 62 1.91 19.14 -10.18
CA LYS A 62 0.65 19.10 -9.42
C LYS A 62 -0.02 17.75 -9.64
N PHE A 63 -0.44 17.10 -8.55
CA PHE A 63 -1.34 15.96 -8.62
C PHE A 63 -2.76 16.49 -8.84
N TRP A 64 -3.49 15.88 -9.78
CA TRP A 64 -4.86 16.25 -10.12
C TRP A 64 -5.84 15.14 -9.73
N PRO A 65 -6.23 15.03 -8.45
CA PRO A 65 -7.20 14.03 -7.99
C PRO A 65 -8.47 14.07 -8.83
N THR A 66 -9.10 12.92 -9.07
CA THR A 66 -10.31 12.88 -9.89
C THR A 66 -11.40 13.81 -9.37
N VAL A 67 -11.80 14.76 -10.23
CA VAL A 67 -12.57 15.96 -9.83
C VAL A 67 -13.93 15.67 -9.21
N TRP A 68 -14.55 14.53 -9.45
CA TRP A 68 -15.85 14.17 -8.87
C TRP A 68 -15.73 13.17 -7.72
N CYS A 69 -14.54 12.63 -7.46
CA CYS A 69 -14.29 11.59 -6.46
C CYS A 69 -13.65 12.21 -5.21
N ILE A 70 -14.41 13.05 -4.51
CA ILE A 70 -13.91 13.89 -3.40
C ILE A 70 -13.61 13.05 -2.16
N GLU A 71 -14.49 12.10 -1.85
CA GLU A 71 -14.49 11.35 -0.60
C GLU A 71 -13.43 10.22 -0.64
N ALA A 72 -12.61 10.09 0.41
CA ALA A 72 -11.44 9.22 0.43
C ALA A 72 -11.74 7.72 0.26
N ARG A 73 -12.86 7.23 0.82
CA ARG A 73 -13.29 5.83 0.64
C ARG A 73 -13.86 5.64 -0.76
N ALA A 74 -14.61 6.61 -1.27
CA ALA A 74 -15.07 6.60 -2.66
C ALA A 74 -13.88 6.54 -3.62
N GLN A 75 -12.80 7.28 -3.38
CA GLN A 75 -11.57 7.20 -4.19
C GLN A 75 -11.00 5.77 -4.20
N THR A 76 -10.97 5.12 -3.03
CA THR A 76 -10.47 3.75 -2.89
C THR A 76 -11.34 2.74 -3.64
N LEU A 77 -12.66 2.83 -3.47
CA LEU A 77 -13.63 1.93 -4.11
C LEU A 77 -13.69 2.15 -5.63
N MET A 78 -13.81 3.40 -6.06
CA MET A 78 -13.91 3.75 -7.47
C MET A 78 -12.62 3.42 -8.21
N ALA A 79 -11.45 3.54 -7.57
CA ALA A 79 -10.20 3.08 -8.17
C ALA A 79 -10.23 1.58 -8.46
N SER A 80 -10.80 0.76 -7.57
CA SER A 80 -10.99 -0.67 -7.86
C SER A 80 -11.88 -0.90 -9.08
N ILE A 81 -13.03 -0.22 -9.16
CA ILE A 81 -13.99 -0.36 -10.26
C ILE A 81 -13.38 0.10 -11.60
N VAL A 82 -12.75 1.27 -11.61
CA VAL A 82 -12.10 1.84 -12.79
C VAL A 82 -10.98 0.91 -13.26
N ARG A 83 -10.11 0.47 -12.34
CA ARG A 83 -8.99 -0.41 -12.68
C ARG A 83 -9.45 -1.77 -13.21
N ALA A 84 -10.50 -2.37 -12.64
CA ALA A 84 -11.09 -3.60 -13.16
C ALA A 84 -11.56 -3.46 -14.62
N THR A 85 -11.88 -2.24 -15.06
CA THR A 85 -12.33 -1.95 -16.42
C THR A 85 -11.15 -1.69 -17.38
N VAL A 86 -10.10 -1.00 -16.92
CA VAL A 86 -9.03 -0.50 -17.81
C VAL A 86 -7.73 -1.32 -17.74
N ILE A 87 -7.51 -2.05 -16.65
CA ILE A 87 -6.33 -2.90 -16.45
C ILE A 87 -6.65 -4.30 -17.00
N PRO A 88 -5.91 -4.77 -18.02
CA PRO A 88 -6.18 -6.04 -18.65
C PRO A 88 -5.88 -7.20 -17.69
N GLN A 89 -6.36 -8.39 -18.02
CA GLN A 89 -5.88 -9.60 -17.39
C GLN A 89 -4.43 -9.84 -17.79
N ILE A 90 -3.66 -10.40 -16.86
CA ILE A 90 -2.23 -10.65 -17.01
C ILE A 90 -2.01 -12.14 -16.79
N SER A 91 -1.22 -12.75 -17.67
CA SER A 91 -0.76 -14.13 -17.49
C SER A 91 0.60 -14.11 -16.82
N TYR A 92 0.69 -14.66 -15.62
CA TYR A 92 1.95 -14.76 -14.88
C TYR A 92 2.61 -16.12 -15.12
N ARG A 93 3.94 -16.16 -15.07
CA ARG A 93 4.65 -17.43 -14.87
C ARG A 93 4.60 -17.75 -13.38
N ARG A 94 3.75 -18.71 -13.01
CA ARG A 94 3.55 -19.11 -11.62
C ARG A 94 4.61 -20.09 -11.16
N GLU A 95 5.17 -19.84 -9.97
CA GLU A 95 6.03 -20.74 -9.23
C GLU A 95 5.38 -21.02 -7.86
N ILE A 96 5.36 -22.30 -7.47
CA ILE A 96 4.99 -22.72 -6.12
C ILE A 96 6.30 -22.91 -5.36
N PHE A 97 6.50 -22.12 -4.32
CA PHE A 97 7.70 -22.16 -3.51
C PHE A 97 7.37 -22.77 -2.14
N THR A 98 8.05 -23.86 -1.79
CA THR A 98 7.91 -24.50 -0.48
C THR A 98 8.91 -23.89 0.48
N LEU A 99 8.39 -23.29 1.55
CA LEU A 99 9.18 -22.69 2.62
C LEU A 99 9.78 -23.78 3.53
N LYS A 100 10.78 -23.41 4.34
CA LYS A 100 11.49 -24.33 5.24
C LYS A 100 10.58 -25.05 6.22
N ASP A 101 9.47 -24.43 6.63
CA ASP A 101 8.48 -25.05 7.51
C ASP A 101 7.50 -26.00 6.80
N GLY A 102 7.70 -26.23 5.50
CA GLY A 102 6.90 -27.13 4.67
C GLY A 102 5.61 -26.53 4.12
N GLY A 103 5.30 -25.28 4.48
CA GLY A 103 4.19 -24.54 3.89
C GLY A 103 4.52 -24.01 2.49
N ASP A 104 3.48 -23.86 1.67
CA ASP A 104 3.64 -23.40 0.30
C ASP A 104 3.15 -21.96 0.15
N ILE A 105 3.90 -21.17 -0.62
CA ILE A 105 3.52 -19.84 -1.12
C ILE A 105 3.59 -19.84 -2.65
N CYS A 106 3.03 -18.80 -3.27
CA CYS A 106 3.03 -18.67 -4.71
C CYS A 106 3.73 -17.37 -5.16
N LEU A 107 4.72 -17.51 -6.02
CA LEU A 107 5.42 -16.42 -6.69
C LEU A 107 4.90 -16.30 -8.12
N ASP A 108 4.28 -15.17 -8.45
CA ASP A 108 3.78 -14.90 -9.79
C ASP A 108 4.74 -13.95 -10.51
N TRP A 109 5.50 -14.48 -11.47
CA TRP A 109 6.54 -13.76 -12.19
C TRP A 109 6.02 -13.08 -13.45
N MET A 110 6.56 -11.90 -13.73
CA MET A 110 6.37 -11.17 -14.99
C MET A 110 7.69 -10.58 -15.45
N ASP A 111 8.16 -11.07 -16.59
CA ASP A 111 9.32 -10.54 -17.29
C ASP A 111 8.92 -9.36 -18.19
N PRO A 112 9.81 -8.36 -18.39
CA PRO A 112 9.55 -7.27 -19.33
C PRO A 112 9.38 -7.79 -20.77
N ASP A 113 10.21 -8.76 -21.14
CA ASP A 113 10.23 -9.47 -22.42
C ASP A 113 10.70 -10.93 -22.23
N GLU A 114 10.39 -11.79 -23.21
CA GLU A 114 10.68 -13.24 -23.14
C GLU A 114 12.19 -13.57 -23.10
N ASN A 115 13.05 -12.67 -23.58
CA ASN A 115 14.49 -12.87 -23.70
C ASN A 115 15.28 -11.97 -22.74
N CYS A 116 14.63 -11.48 -21.68
CA CYS A 116 15.25 -10.48 -20.83
C CYS A 116 16.47 -11.08 -20.12
N PRO A 117 17.58 -10.32 -20.01
CA PRO A 117 18.80 -10.82 -19.37
C PRO A 117 18.56 -11.37 -17.96
N SER A 118 19.39 -12.32 -17.52
CA SER A 118 19.33 -12.86 -16.15
C SER A 118 19.51 -11.77 -15.09
N ASN A 119 20.33 -10.75 -15.38
CA ASN A 119 20.61 -9.60 -14.52
C ASN A 119 19.58 -8.45 -14.64
N THR A 120 18.43 -8.69 -15.27
CA THR A 120 17.33 -7.71 -15.35
C THR A 120 16.90 -7.29 -13.94
N PRO A 121 16.83 -5.98 -13.63
CA PRO A 121 16.37 -5.52 -12.33
C PRO A 121 15.02 -6.12 -11.96
N THR A 122 14.87 -6.51 -10.69
CA THR A 122 13.71 -7.24 -10.20
C THR A 122 13.06 -6.52 -9.02
N ILE A 123 11.74 -6.44 -9.02
CA ILE A 123 10.95 -5.90 -7.90
C ILE A 123 10.08 -7.02 -7.31
N ILE A 124 10.19 -7.24 -6.00
CA ILE A 124 9.27 -8.07 -5.23
C ILE A 124 8.07 -7.20 -4.84
N ILE A 125 6.87 -7.58 -5.25
CA ILE A 125 5.63 -6.88 -4.91
C ILE A 125 4.91 -7.65 -3.81
N LEU A 126 4.67 -6.99 -2.68
CA LEU A 126 3.88 -7.49 -1.56
C LEU A 126 2.48 -6.85 -1.57
N PRO A 127 1.44 -7.59 -1.96
CA PRO A 127 0.06 -7.09 -1.92
C PRO A 127 -0.41 -6.75 -0.50
N GLY A 128 -1.49 -5.96 -0.43
CA GLY A 128 -2.15 -5.62 0.82
C GLY A 128 -3.00 -6.75 1.41
N LEU A 129 -3.76 -6.43 2.46
CA LEU A 129 -4.64 -7.37 3.16
C LEU A 129 -5.58 -8.07 2.17
N THR A 130 -5.57 -9.40 2.16
CA THR A 130 -6.36 -10.27 1.23
C THR A 130 -6.06 -10.08 -0.27
N GLY A 131 -5.05 -9.27 -0.61
CA GLY A 131 -4.63 -9.03 -2.00
C GLY A 131 -3.76 -10.15 -2.55
N ALA A 132 -3.77 -10.29 -3.88
CA ALA A 132 -2.99 -11.25 -4.63
C ALA A 132 -2.58 -10.65 -5.99
N SER A 133 -1.81 -11.39 -6.78
CA SER A 133 -1.36 -11.01 -8.13
C SER A 133 -2.45 -10.58 -9.11
N HIS A 134 -3.68 -11.06 -8.93
CA HIS A 134 -4.83 -10.70 -9.77
C HIS A 134 -5.52 -9.40 -9.37
N ALA A 135 -5.19 -8.81 -8.22
CA ALA A 135 -5.78 -7.54 -7.79
C ALA A 135 -5.37 -6.42 -8.76
N ASP A 136 -6.31 -5.56 -9.15
CA ASP A 136 -6.07 -4.62 -10.26
C ASP A 136 -4.99 -3.57 -9.98
N TYR A 137 -4.80 -3.18 -8.71
CA TYR A 137 -3.67 -2.31 -8.33
C TYR A 137 -2.32 -3.03 -8.44
N VAL A 138 -2.25 -4.33 -8.15
CA VAL A 138 -1.03 -5.13 -8.32
C VAL A 138 -0.72 -5.29 -9.81
N LYS A 139 -1.72 -5.66 -10.61
CA LYS A 139 -1.60 -5.74 -12.07
C LYS A 139 -1.13 -4.40 -12.67
N GLY A 140 -1.64 -3.27 -12.18
CA GLY A 140 -1.20 -1.95 -12.61
C GLY A 140 0.29 -1.67 -12.32
N LEU A 141 0.77 -2.04 -11.13
CA LEU A 141 2.20 -1.91 -10.77
C LEU A 141 3.09 -2.84 -11.61
N VAL A 142 2.64 -4.09 -11.82
CA VAL A 142 3.32 -5.06 -12.70
C VAL A 142 3.46 -4.52 -14.12
N LEU A 143 2.39 -3.99 -14.71
CA LEU A 143 2.43 -3.39 -16.05
C LEU A 143 3.31 -2.14 -16.10
N ALA A 144 3.29 -1.33 -15.04
CA ALA A 144 4.14 -0.15 -14.94
C ALA A 144 5.63 -0.52 -14.92
N ALA A 145 6.02 -1.53 -14.15
CA ALA A 145 7.38 -2.08 -14.15
C ALA A 145 7.76 -2.70 -15.51
N ARG A 146 6.85 -3.48 -16.09
CA ARG A 146 7.06 -4.11 -17.40
C ARG A 146 7.37 -3.06 -18.49
N ASN A 147 6.62 -1.95 -18.50
CA ASN A 147 6.78 -0.87 -19.47
C ASN A 147 8.13 -0.14 -19.38
N ILE A 148 8.79 -0.19 -18.21
CA ILE A 148 10.13 0.39 -18.00
C ILE A 148 11.23 -0.68 -18.02
N GLY A 149 10.94 -1.91 -18.44
CA GLY A 149 11.95 -2.95 -18.61
C GLY A 149 12.38 -3.65 -17.30
N ILE A 150 11.53 -3.65 -16.27
CA ILE A 150 11.84 -4.25 -14.96
C ILE A 150 11.02 -5.53 -14.75
N ARG A 151 11.69 -6.60 -14.29
CA ARG A 151 11.06 -7.86 -13.89
C ARG A 151 10.31 -7.67 -12.59
N THR A 152 9.17 -8.31 -12.45
CA THR A 152 8.44 -8.34 -11.17
C THR A 152 8.15 -9.75 -10.73
N VAL A 153 8.12 -9.93 -9.41
CA VAL A 153 7.61 -11.13 -8.76
C VAL A 153 6.60 -10.71 -7.72
N VAL A 154 5.35 -11.15 -7.88
CA VAL A 154 4.32 -10.91 -6.87
C VAL A 154 4.41 -12.04 -5.84
N PHE A 155 4.70 -11.67 -4.59
CA PHE A 155 4.70 -12.60 -3.48
C PHE A 155 3.27 -12.75 -2.94
N ASN A 156 2.59 -13.84 -3.33
CA ASN A 156 1.29 -14.18 -2.76
C ASN A 156 1.50 -14.92 -1.44
N GLN A 157 0.90 -14.37 -0.39
CA GLN A 157 1.00 -14.90 0.97
C GLN A 157 0.34 -16.28 1.11
N ARG A 158 0.65 -16.99 2.20
CA ARG A 158 0.13 -18.33 2.50
C ARG A 158 -1.39 -18.40 2.39
N GLY A 159 -1.90 -19.38 1.65
CA GLY A 159 -3.35 -19.59 1.44
C GLY A 159 -4.04 -18.53 0.56
N ILE A 160 -3.27 -17.67 -0.12
CA ILE A 160 -3.75 -16.64 -1.05
C ILE A 160 -3.17 -16.92 -2.45
N GLY A 161 -3.77 -16.33 -3.49
CA GLY A 161 -3.29 -16.48 -4.87
C GLY A 161 -3.77 -17.75 -5.57
N GLY A 162 -4.75 -18.46 -5.00
CA GLY A 162 -5.33 -19.67 -5.61
C GLY A 162 -4.62 -20.97 -5.22
N ILE A 163 -3.70 -20.93 -4.26
CA ILE A 163 -3.16 -22.12 -3.61
C ILE A 163 -3.83 -22.36 -2.25
N GLY A 164 -4.00 -23.63 -1.89
CA GLY A 164 -4.50 -24.00 -0.57
C GLY A 164 -3.44 -23.78 0.50
N LEU A 165 -3.88 -23.50 1.72
CA LEU A 165 -2.99 -23.53 2.87
C LEU A 165 -2.56 -24.98 3.15
N LYS A 166 -1.30 -25.22 3.54
CA LYS A 166 -0.75 -26.57 3.74
C LYS A 166 -0.32 -26.84 5.18
N THR A 167 0.21 -25.81 5.84
CA THR A 167 0.57 -25.84 7.26
C THR A 167 -0.41 -24.96 8.05
N PRO A 168 -0.61 -25.19 9.37
CA PRO A 168 -1.50 -24.39 10.22
C PRO A 168 -0.96 -22.98 10.52
N ARG A 169 -0.36 -22.33 9.51
CA ARG A 169 0.31 -21.04 9.59
C ARG A 169 -0.18 -20.11 8.48
N THR A 170 -0.79 -18.99 8.84
CA THR A 170 -1.17 -17.92 7.91
C THR A 170 -0.08 -16.84 7.91
N TYR A 171 -0.44 -15.57 7.72
CA TYR A 171 0.46 -14.42 7.71
C TYR A 171 -0.17 -13.26 8.47
N CYS A 172 0.65 -12.33 8.96
CA CYS A 172 0.21 -11.11 9.63
C CYS A 172 1.14 -9.94 9.30
N ALA A 173 0.79 -8.72 9.72
CA ALA A 173 1.49 -7.50 9.34
C ALA A 173 2.96 -7.41 9.83
N SER A 174 3.31 -8.19 10.85
CA SER A 174 4.65 -8.29 11.45
C SER A 174 5.44 -9.51 10.99
N ASN A 175 4.86 -10.41 10.20
CA ASN A 175 5.47 -11.68 9.80
C ASN A 175 6.50 -11.43 8.68
N VAL A 176 7.78 -11.57 9.01
CA VAL A 176 8.92 -11.30 8.10
C VAL A 176 9.61 -12.57 7.61
N GLU A 177 9.36 -13.70 8.26
CA GLU A 177 10.05 -14.97 8.03
C GLU A 177 9.88 -15.46 6.58
N ASP A 178 8.65 -15.41 6.06
CA ASP A 178 8.40 -15.80 4.66
C ASP A 178 9.07 -14.83 3.68
N VAL A 179 9.13 -13.53 4.02
CA VAL A 179 9.82 -12.53 3.20
C VAL A 179 11.31 -12.80 3.13
N VAL A 180 11.93 -13.19 4.24
CA VAL A 180 13.36 -13.56 4.29
C VAL A 180 13.64 -14.69 3.31
N GLU A 181 12.83 -15.75 3.34
CA GLU A 181 12.99 -16.90 2.44
C GLU A 181 12.73 -16.52 0.97
N VAL A 182 11.70 -15.71 0.71
CA VAL A 182 11.39 -15.24 -0.65
C VAL A 182 12.49 -14.33 -1.20
N VAL A 183 13.01 -13.39 -0.41
CA VAL A 183 14.10 -12.51 -0.85
C VAL A 183 15.35 -13.33 -1.17
N ALA A 184 15.70 -14.30 -0.33
CA ALA A 184 16.83 -15.20 -0.59
C ALA A 184 16.64 -16.01 -1.89
N HIS A 185 15.46 -16.60 -2.08
CA HIS A 185 15.13 -17.35 -3.29
C HIS A 185 15.20 -16.49 -4.55
N VAL A 186 14.58 -15.31 -4.53
CA VAL A 186 14.59 -14.39 -5.69
C VAL A 186 16.00 -13.91 -6.01
N ARG A 187 16.85 -13.70 -5.00
CA ARG A 187 18.27 -13.38 -5.19
C ARG A 187 19.03 -14.50 -5.90
N GLU A 188 18.75 -15.75 -5.58
CA GLU A 188 19.35 -16.92 -6.22
C GLU A 188 18.90 -17.02 -7.69
N VAL A 189 17.59 -16.92 -7.93
CA VAL A 189 17.00 -17.00 -9.29
C VAL A 189 17.47 -15.84 -10.18
N CYS A 190 17.59 -14.62 -9.62
CA CYS A 190 18.00 -13.42 -10.34
C CYS A 190 19.42 -12.98 -9.95
N ALA A 191 20.37 -13.94 -9.95
CA ALA A 191 21.74 -13.69 -9.52
C ALA A 191 22.39 -12.49 -10.24
N GLY A 192 22.93 -11.56 -9.45
CA GLY A 192 23.60 -10.35 -9.95
C GLY A 192 22.67 -9.21 -10.38
N ALA A 193 21.35 -9.41 -10.41
CA ALA A 193 20.39 -8.35 -10.68
C ALA A 193 20.23 -7.40 -9.47
N PRO A 194 20.01 -6.10 -9.68
CA PRO A 194 19.43 -5.23 -8.67
C PRO A 194 18.08 -5.78 -8.22
N LEU A 195 17.89 -5.91 -6.90
CA LEU A 195 16.63 -6.38 -6.32
C LEU A 195 16.03 -5.29 -5.45
N ALA A 196 14.74 -5.03 -5.61
CA ALA A 196 14.02 -4.06 -4.81
C ALA A 196 12.70 -4.64 -4.28
N GLY A 197 12.12 -3.96 -3.29
CA GLY A 197 10.83 -4.34 -2.72
C GLY A 197 9.79 -3.24 -2.88
N THR A 198 8.53 -3.60 -3.13
CA THR A 198 7.40 -2.69 -2.92
C THR A 198 6.32 -3.36 -2.09
N GLY A 199 5.73 -2.62 -1.17
CA GLY A 199 4.67 -3.11 -0.31
C GLY A 199 3.50 -2.13 -0.27
N ILE A 200 2.28 -2.66 -0.43
CA ILE A 200 1.06 -1.87 -0.48
C ILE A 200 0.24 -2.15 0.77
N SER A 201 -0.17 -1.12 1.50
CA SER A 201 -0.98 -1.27 2.72
C SER A 201 -0.30 -2.24 3.71
N MET A 202 -0.97 -3.33 4.10
CA MET A 202 -0.38 -4.36 4.95
C MET A 202 0.91 -4.99 4.38
N GLY A 203 1.02 -5.14 3.05
CA GLY A 203 2.26 -5.63 2.43
C GLY A 203 3.44 -4.68 2.66
N GLY A 204 3.16 -3.38 2.83
CA GLY A 204 4.17 -2.40 3.21
C GLY A 204 4.54 -2.43 4.70
N LEU A 205 3.63 -2.87 5.59
CA LEU A 205 4.01 -3.18 6.98
C LEU A 205 4.95 -4.37 7.04
N ILE A 206 4.66 -5.42 6.29
CA ILE A 206 5.49 -6.62 6.22
C ILE A 206 6.88 -6.28 5.68
N LEU A 207 6.95 -5.57 4.54
CA LEU A 207 8.22 -5.12 3.96
C LEU A 207 8.96 -4.13 4.90
N GLY A 208 8.26 -3.21 5.53
CA GLY A 208 8.86 -2.28 6.49
C GLY A 208 9.43 -3.01 7.71
N ASN A 209 8.75 -4.01 8.26
CA ASN A 209 9.28 -4.83 9.34
C ASN A 209 10.49 -5.67 8.89
N TYR A 210 10.52 -6.15 7.64
CA TYR A 210 11.72 -6.77 7.06
C TYR A 210 12.90 -5.79 7.04
N LEU A 211 12.70 -4.58 6.51
CA LEU A 211 13.75 -3.55 6.42
C LEU A 211 14.26 -3.05 7.79
N ALA A 212 13.44 -3.13 8.83
CA ALA A 212 13.82 -2.69 10.18
C ALA A 212 14.38 -3.81 11.06
N GLY A 213 14.06 -5.07 10.77
CA GLY A 213 14.28 -6.20 11.68
C GLY A 213 15.26 -7.25 11.18
N VAL A 214 15.49 -7.34 9.87
CA VAL A 214 16.39 -8.35 9.29
C VAL A 214 17.79 -7.77 9.15
N GLU A 215 18.77 -8.48 9.70
CA GLU A 215 20.18 -8.14 9.56
C GLU A 215 20.61 -8.16 8.09
N ASP A 216 21.52 -7.25 7.73
CA ASP A 216 22.06 -7.11 6.38
C ASP A 216 21.00 -6.97 5.26
N SER A 217 19.81 -6.46 5.58
CA SER A 217 18.74 -6.24 4.60
C SER A 217 19.19 -5.37 3.39
N GLU A 218 20.13 -4.45 3.62
CA GLU A 218 20.79 -3.63 2.61
C GLU A 218 21.69 -4.41 1.66
N SER A 219 22.19 -5.58 2.08
CA SER A 219 22.92 -6.48 1.21
C SER A 219 21.99 -7.22 0.24
N HIS A 220 20.69 -7.28 0.56
CA HIS A 220 19.69 -8.01 -0.22
C HIS A 220 18.83 -7.11 -1.11
N LEU A 221 18.45 -5.93 -0.64
CA LEU A 221 17.64 -4.97 -1.38
C LEU A 221 18.43 -3.70 -1.70
N THR A 222 18.29 -3.20 -2.93
CA THR A 222 18.86 -1.93 -3.38
C THR A 222 18.05 -0.74 -2.89
N CYS A 223 16.72 -0.85 -2.92
CA CYS A 223 15.79 0.20 -2.50
C CYS A 223 14.40 -0.39 -2.26
N ALA A 224 13.51 0.40 -1.67
CA ALA A 224 12.13 0.00 -1.50
C ALA A 224 11.13 1.14 -1.76
N MET A 225 9.90 0.76 -2.11
CA MET A 225 8.76 1.69 -2.14
C MET A 225 7.63 1.19 -1.23
N LEU A 226 7.08 2.07 -0.42
CA LEU A 226 5.97 1.78 0.47
C LEU A 226 4.74 2.59 0.05
N ILE A 227 3.63 1.95 -0.28
CA ILE A 227 2.43 2.63 -0.79
C ILE A 227 1.30 2.47 0.21
N SER A 228 0.80 3.60 0.72
CA SER A 228 -0.37 3.68 1.60
C SER A 228 -0.27 2.80 2.84
N VAL A 229 0.90 2.84 3.46
CA VAL A 229 1.19 1.98 4.59
C VAL A 229 0.61 2.57 5.87
N PRO A 230 -0.13 1.79 6.67
CA PRO A 230 -0.59 2.23 7.98
C PRO A 230 0.55 2.21 9.02
N TRP A 231 1.49 3.15 8.89
CA TRP A 231 2.68 3.34 9.72
C TRP A 231 2.48 3.08 11.22
N ASN A 232 1.40 3.61 11.78
CA ASN A 232 1.01 3.43 13.17
C ASN A 232 -0.33 2.70 13.22
N VAL A 233 -0.28 1.40 13.52
CA VAL A 233 -1.44 0.51 13.49
C VAL A 233 -2.47 0.91 14.54
N PHE A 234 -2.07 1.46 15.68
CA PHE A 234 -3.00 1.95 16.70
C PHE A 234 -3.88 3.06 16.15
N ILE A 235 -3.25 4.11 15.58
CA ILE A 235 -3.95 5.24 14.96
C ILE A 235 -4.81 4.76 13.79
N GLY A 236 -4.30 3.84 12.97
CA GLY A 236 -5.04 3.30 11.83
C GLY A 236 -6.29 2.52 12.23
N VAL A 237 -6.21 1.69 13.28
CA VAL A 237 -7.37 0.93 13.78
C VAL A 237 -8.39 1.86 14.45
N GLU A 238 -7.96 2.86 15.22
CA GLU A 238 -8.86 3.87 15.76
C GLU A 238 -9.60 4.64 14.65
N SER A 239 -8.87 5.03 13.60
CA SER A 239 -9.44 5.69 12.41
C SER A 239 -10.42 4.79 11.65
N ILE A 240 -10.14 3.50 11.49
CA ILE A 240 -11.07 2.64 10.75
C ILE A 240 -12.31 2.25 11.59
N GLU A 241 -12.25 2.40 12.91
CA GLU A 241 -13.40 2.19 13.79
C GLU A 241 -14.33 3.40 13.89
N GLN A 242 -13.87 4.60 13.54
CA GLN A 242 -14.67 5.83 13.59
C GLN A 242 -14.36 6.79 12.43
N PRO A 243 -15.37 7.43 11.81
CA PRO A 243 -16.80 7.38 12.13
C PRO A 243 -17.50 6.12 11.56
N ILE A 244 -18.82 5.98 11.74
CA ILE A 244 -19.65 4.80 11.35
C ILE A 244 -19.36 4.28 9.93
N VAL A 245 -19.13 5.19 8.99
CA VAL A 245 -18.80 4.88 7.59
C VAL A 245 -17.45 4.16 7.44
N ASN A 246 -16.45 4.45 8.28
CA ASN A 246 -15.22 3.65 8.37
C ASN A 246 -15.49 2.30 9.02
N LEU A 247 -16.33 2.26 10.06
CA LEU A 247 -16.70 1.01 10.73
C LEU A 247 -17.38 0.01 9.78
N MET A 248 -18.15 0.48 8.79
CA MET A 248 -18.70 -0.39 7.74
C MET A 248 -17.60 -1.04 6.89
N LEU A 249 -16.58 -0.28 6.51
CA LEU A 249 -15.40 -0.81 5.81
C LEU A 249 -14.62 -1.80 6.68
N ASN A 250 -14.41 -1.47 7.95
CA ASN A 250 -13.78 -2.37 8.93
C ASN A 250 -14.53 -3.71 9.04
N ARG A 251 -15.87 -3.67 9.12
CA ARG A 251 -16.72 -4.88 9.14
C ARG A 251 -16.58 -5.72 7.88
N HIS A 252 -16.51 -5.08 6.72
CA HIS A 252 -16.30 -5.79 5.46
C HIS A 252 -14.94 -6.51 5.45
N LEU A 253 -13.86 -5.83 5.85
CA LEU A 253 -12.52 -6.41 5.92
C LEU A 253 -12.43 -7.54 6.95
N ALA A 254 -13.03 -7.37 8.13
CA ALA A 254 -13.12 -8.42 9.14
C ALA A 254 -13.85 -9.66 8.59
N SER A 255 -14.95 -9.47 7.85
CA SER A 255 -15.65 -10.57 7.18
C SER A 255 -14.78 -11.30 6.15
N CYS A 256 -13.99 -10.56 5.36
CA CYS A 256 -13.02 -11.17 4.44
C CYS A 256 -11.97 -12.01 5.18
N LEU A 257 -11.44 -11.53 6.32
CA LEU A 257 -10.50 -12.29 7.14
C LEU A 257 -11.13 -13.53 7.77
N CYS A 258 -12.34 -13.41 8.33
CA CYS A 258 -13.10 -14.55 8.82
C CYS A 258 -13.35 -15.58 7.71
N ASN A 259 -13.65 -15.15 6.49
CA ASN A 259 -13.85 -16.06 5.35
C ASN A 259 -12.57 -16.82 4.96
N ILE A 260 -11.40 -16.18 5.02
CA ILE A 260 -10.11 -16.87 4.82
C ILE A 260 -9.98 -18.00 5.84
N VAL A 261 -10.15 -17.69 7.13
CA VAL A 261 -10.05 -18.69 8.22
C VAL A 261 -11.09 -19.80 8.07
N LYS A 262 -12.32 -19.45 7.68
CA LYS A 262 -13.40 -20.42 7.42
C LYS A 262 -13.01 -21.43 6.35
N ASN A 263 -12.40 -20.98 5.26
CA ASN A 263 -12.01 -21.85 4.14
C ASN A 263 -10.89 -22.83 4.51
N VAL A 264 -10.03 -22.45 5.47
CA VAL A 264 -8.92 -23.29 5.94
C VAL A 264 -9.18 -23.92 7.31
N ARG A 265 -10.44 -23.93 7.78
CA ARG A 265 -10.81 -24.37 9.13
C ARG A 265 -10.20 -25.72 9.52
N HIS A 266 -10.32 -26.72 8.65
CA HIS A 266 -9.83 -28.08 8.90
C HIS A 266 -8.31 -28.16 9.17
N ILE A 267 -7.53 -27.22 8.60
CA ILE A 267 -6.08 -27.13 8.82
C ILE A 267 -5.80 -26.35 10.09
N MET A 268 -6.62 -25.35 10.36
CA MET A 268 -6.43 -24.46 11.51
C MET A 268 -6.91 -25.07 12.81
N GLU A 269 -7.98 -25.88 12.85
CA GLU A 269 -8.60 -26.40 14.09
C GLU A 269 -7.66 -26.93 15.19
N PRO A 270 -6.52 -27.58 14.89
CA PRO A 270 -5.55 -28.00 15.92
C PRO A 270 -4.85 -26.85 16.67
N GLY A 271 -5.04 -25.59 16.25
CA GLY A 271 -4.37 -24.43 16.81
C GLY A 271 -5.00 -23.86 18.09
N PRO A 272 -4.38 -22.81 18.66
CA PRO A 272 -4.73 -22.27 19.99
C PRO A 272 -6.00 -21.39 20.02
N TYR A 273 -6.82 -21.40 18.98
CA TYR A 273 -7.98 -20.52 18.81
C TYR A 273 -9.29 -21.31 18.79
N VAL A 274 -10.37 -20.65 19.21
CA VAL A 274 -11.73 -21.15 19.04
C VAL A 274 -12.25 -20.58 17.73
N ILE A 275 -12.17 -21.35 16.64
CA ILE A 275 -12.52 -20.86 15.29
C ILE A 275 -13.93 -20.26 15.26
N ASP A 276 -14.90 -20.86 15.94
CA ASP A 276 -16.27 -20.34 15.96
C ASP A 276 -16.38 -18.94 16.56
N ASP A 277 -15.50 -18.56 17.49
CA ASP A 277 -15.47 -17.20 18.03
C ASP A 277 -14.71 -16.23 17.13
N VAL A 278 -13.68 -16.72 16.43
CA VAL A 278 -12.96 -15.97 15.37
C VAL A 278 -13.93 -15.58 14.26
N LEU A 279 -14.77 -16.51 13.81
CA LEU A 279 -15.75 -16.28 12.74
C LEU A 279 -16.88 -15.30 13.12
N LYS A 280 -17.04 -14.98 14.40
CA LYS A 280 -18.00 -13.96 14.88
C LYS A 280 -17.42 -12.54 14.90
N SER A 281 -16.15 -12.36 14.54
CA SER A 281 -15.48 -11.05 14.60
C SER A 281 -16.10 -10.05 13.62
N LYS A 282 -16.36 -8.84 14.11
CA LYS A 282 -16.97 -7.74 13.35
C LYS A 282 -15.99 -6.62 13.03
N THR A 283 -14.82 -6.61 13.65
CA THR A 283 -13.76 -5.65 13.38
C THR A 283 -12.41 -6.35 13.22
N ILE A 284 -11.46 -5.69 12.55
CA ILE A 284 -10.08 -6.14 12.44
C ILE A 284 -9.49 -6.36 13.84
N ARG A 285 -9.72 -5.43 14.79
CA ARG A 285 -9.28 -5.59 16.19
C ARG A 285 -9.85 -6.83 16.86
N GLU A 286 -11.13 -7.12 16.68
CA GLU A 286 -11.74 -8.36 17.21
C GLU A 286 -11.13 -9.61 16.57
N PHE A 287 -10.89 -9.59 15.25
CA PHE A 287 -10.25 -10.70 14.54
C PHE A 287 -8.83 -10.91 15.07
N ASP A 288 -8.03 -9.85 15.17
CA ASP A 288 -6.66 -9.92 15.67
C ASP A 288 -6.60 -10.45 17.10
N SER A 289 -7.48 -9.95 17.97
CA SER A 289 -7.57 -10.37 19.38
C SER A 289 -7.94 -11.85 19.56
N LYS A 290 -8.67 -12.44 18.60
CA LYS A 290 -9.15 -13.83 18.71
C LYS A 290 -8.31 -14.82 17.91
N PHE A 291 -7.69 -14.37 16.83
CA PHE A 291 -6.98 -15.21 15.87
C PHE A 291 -5.50 -14.85 15.78
N THR A 292 -5.16 -13.63 15.32
CA THR A 292 -3.78 -13.23 15.03
C THR A 292 -2.88 -13.36 16.26
N ILE A 293 -3.28 -12.82 17.41
CA ILE A 293 -2.44 -12.89 18.62
C ILE A 293 -2.17 -14.33 19.05
N LYS A 294 -3.17 -15.22 18.89
CA LYS A 294 -3.05 -16.62 19.30
C LYS A 294 -2.19 -17.41 18.34
N GLN A 295 -2.35 -17.17 17.03
CA GLN A 295 -1.58 -17.85 16.00
C GLN A 295 -0.09 -17.50 16.05
N PHE A 296 0.22 -16.23 16.33
CA PHE A 296 1.60 -15.72 16.32
C PHE A 296 2.20 -15.57 17.73
N GLY A 297 1.49 -15.98 18.79
CA GLY A 297 2.01 -16.02 20.15
C GLY A 297 2.19 -14.65 20.82
N TYR A 298 1.45 -13.63 20.38
CA TYR A 298 1.45 -12.32 21.02
C TYR A 298 0.68 -12.34 22.34
N LYS A 299 1.13 -11.51 23.29
CA LYS A 299 0.52 -11.41 24.62
C LYS A 299 -0.92 -10.90 24.54
N ASP A 300 -1.13 -9.85 23.75
CA ASP A 300 -2.40 -9.18 23.53
C ASP A 300 -2.37 -8.45 22.17
N VAL A 301 -3.49 -7.81 21.79
CA VAL A 301 -3.60 -7.13 20.50
C VAL A 301 -2.70 -5.89 20.42
N ASP A 302 -2.44 -5.23 21.54
CA ASP A 302 -1.58 -4.06 21.59
C ASP A 302 -0.11 -4.47 21.39
N ASP A 303 0.32 -5.60 21.98
CA ASP A 303 1.62 -6.21 21.71
C ASP A 303 1.80 -6.52 20.23
N TYR A 304 0.80 -7.12 19.58
CA TYR A 304 0.80 -7.32 18.13
C TYR A 304 0.90 -5.99 17.35
N TYR A 305 0.11 -4.98 17.72
CA TYR A 305 0.11 -3.68 17.02
C TYR A 305 1.41 -2.90 17.19
N ALA A 306 2.08 -3.02 18.33
CA ALA A 306 3.42 -2.49 18.53
C ALA A 306 4.45 -3.18 17.62
N HIS A 307 4.36 -4.52 17.47
CA HIS A 307 5.21 -5.28 16.55
C HIS A 307 4.89 -5.02 15.08
N ALA A 308 3.63 -4.81 14.71
CA ALA A 308 3.24 -4.52 13.34
C ALA A 308 3.60 -3.09 12.91
N SER A 309 3.51 -2.12 13.82
CA SER A 309 3.77 -0.71 13.52
C SER A 309 5.23 -0.46 13.14
N ILE A 310 5.43 0.31 12.07
CA ILE A 310 6.76 0.68 11.56
C ILE A 310 7.11 2.15 11.80
N HIS A 311 6.17 2.97 12.29
CA HIS A 311 6.35 4.40 12.59
C HIS A 311 7.62 4.67 13.41
N ASN A 312 7.79 3.95 14.52
CA ASN A 312 8.94 4.10 15.42
C ASN A 312 10.19 3.32 14.96
N LYS A 313 10.11 2.60 13.83
CA LYS A 313 11.19 1.74 13.31
C LYS A 313 11.84 2.29 12.05
N ILE A 314 11.31 3.37 11.48
CA ILE A 314 11.75 3.94 10.20
C ILE A 314 13.25 4.30 10.17
N HIS A 315 13.82 4.71 11.31
CA HIS A 315 15.26 5.00 11.45
C HIS A 315 16.17 3.77 11.26
N LYS A 316 15.61 2.56 11.27
CA LYS A 316 16.35 1.31 11.06
C LYS A 316 16.52 0.95 9.59
N PHE A 317 15.74 1.53 8.68
CA PHE A 317 15.84 1.22 7.26
C PHE A 317 17.21 1.67 6.75
N LYS A 318 17.96 0.76 6.11
CA LYS A 318 19.34 1.01 5.65
C LYS A 318 19.48 1.30 4.16
N VAL A 319 18.41 1.07 3.40
CA VAL A 319 18.34 1.34 1.95
C VAL A 319 17.53 2.60 1.69
N PRO A 320 17.63 3.23 0.50
CA PRO A 320 16.71 4.26 0.09
C PRO A 320 15.26 3.77 0.04
N VAL A 321 14.34 4.47 0.71
CA VAL A 321 12.91 4.14 0.74
C VAL A 321 12.08 5.35 0.34
N LEU A 322 11.28 5.20 -0.73
CA LEU A 322 10.25 6.17 -1.10
C LEU A 322 8.89 5.71 -0.59
N CYS A 323 8.12 6.60 0.02
CA CYS A 323 6.79 6.28 0.52
C CYS A 323 5.76 7.15 -0.17
N LEU A 324 4.62 6.58 -0.58
CA LEU A 324 3.46 7.31 -1.07
C LEU A 324 2.35 7.23 -0.04
N SER A 325 1.83 8.37 0.39
CA SER A 325 0.71 8.48 1.34
C SER A 325 -0.24 9.60 0.91
N ALA A 326 -1.51 9.48 1.28
CA ALA A 326 -2.50 10.53 1.07
C ALA A 326 -2.89 11.14 2.41
N ALA A 327 -3.00 12.46 2.48
CA ALA A 327 -3.43 13.16 3.68
C ALA A 327 -4.87 12.84 4.10
N ASP A 328 -5.69 12.32 3.18
CA ASP A 328 -7.07 11.91 3.42
C ASP A 328 -7.28 10.38 3.57
N ASP A 329 -6.20 9.60 3.73
CA ASP A 329 -6.29 8.14 3.84
C ASP A 329 -7.10 7.71 5.10
N PRO A 330 -8.23 6.96 4.95
CA PRO A 330 -9.05 6.54 6.08
C PRO A 330 -8.39 5.45 6.95
N PHE A 331 -7.37 4.75 6.46
CA PHE A 331 -6.62 3.73 7.21
C PHE A 331 -5.39 4.29 7.91
N GLN A 332 -4.90 5.43 7.46
CA GLN A 332 -3.70 6.06 8.01
C GLN A 332 -3.88 7.57 8.02
N PRO A 333 -4.51 8.11 9.08
CA PRO A 333 -4.56 9.55 9.29
C PRO A 333 -3.18 10.19 9.21
N TYR A 334 -3.16 11.46 8.80
CA TYR A 334 -1.94 12.26 8.67
C TYR A 334 -1.06 12.20 9.93
N ASP A 335 -1.68 12.27 11.12
CA ASP A 335 -0.99 12.28 12.41
C ASP A 335 -0.19 11.01 12.70
N GLY A 336 -0.51 9.88 12.05
CA GLY A 336 0.29 8.66 12.19
C GLY A 336 1.38 8.50 11.13
N ILE A 337 1.52 9.44 10.18
CA ILE A 337 2.66 9.49 9.25
C ILE A 337 3.88 10.04 10.02
N PRO A 338 5.06 9.38 10.00
CA PRO A 338 6.24 9.79 10.75
C PRO A 338 6.99 10.97 10.11
N VAL A 339 6.29 12.10 9.92
CA VAL A 339 6.80 13.29 9.21
C VAL A 339 8.07 13.84 9.89
N GLU A 340 8.04 13.99 11.20
CA GLU A 340 9.16 14.54 11.97
C GLU A 340 10.40 13.65 11.93
N ALA A 341 10.21 12.32 11.96
CA ALA A 341 11.31 11.37 11.88
C ALA A 341 11.90 11.32 10.47
N ALA A 342 11.06 11.29 9.44
CA ALA A 342 11.50 11.26 8.04
C ALA A 342 12.30 12.51 7.64
N ASN A 343 11.96 13.68 8.17
CA ASN A 343 12.73 14.92 7.94
C ASN A 343 14.16 14.89 8.50
N LYS A 344 14.54 13.86 9.26
CA LYS A 344 15.89 13.72 9.85
C LYS A 344 16.67 12.54 9.25
N LEU A 345 16.09 11.83 8.28
CA LEU A 345 16.68 10.62 7.69
C LEU A 345 17.05 10.86 6.23
N GLU A 346 18.33 10.64 5.91
CA GLU A 346 18.89 10.93 4.58
C GLU A 346 18.53 9.88 3.51
N ASN A 347 17.98 8.73 3.90
CA ASN A 347 17.60 7.64 3.00
C ASN A 347 16.09 7.45 2.88
N ILE A 348 15.28 8.35 3.44
CA ILE A 348 13.82 8.24 3.47
C ILE A 348 13.19 9.45 2.78
N GLY A 349 12.21 9.20 1.92
CA GLY A 349 11.35 10.24 1.36
C GLY A 349 9.89 9.84 1.47
N ILE A 350 9.05 10.64 2.12
CA ILE A 350 7.60 10.44 2.19
C ILE A 350 6.91 11.49 1.32
N VAL A 351 6.29 11.01 0.25
CA VAL A 351 5.45 11.77 -0.67
C VAL A 351 4.02 11.78 -0.13
N ILE A 352 3.53 12.95 0.24
CA ILE A 352 2.18 13.14 0.77
C ILE A 352 1.36 13.94 -0.22
N THR A 353 0.34 13.31 -0.81
CA THR A 353 -0.65 13.98 -1.65
C THR A 353 -1.78 14.56 -0.79
N SER A 354 -2.43 15.63 -1.26
CA SER A 354 -3.59 16.26 -0.60
C SER A 354 -4.80 15.32 -0.52
N ARG A 355 -4.95 14.47 -1.53
CA ARG A 355 -5.99 13.46 -1.69
C ARG A 355 -5.38 12.19 -2.25
N GLY A 356 -6.08 11.09 -2.17
CA GLY A 356 -5.68 9.81 -2.76
C GLY A 356 -6.46 8.64 -2.19
N GLY A 357 -7.16 8.84 -1.06
CA GLY A 357 -7.76 7.75 -0.31
C GLY A 357 -6.69 6.76 0.13
N HIS A 358 -7.09 5.52 0.40
CA HIS A 358 -6.14 4.49 0.77
C HIS A 358 -5.30 4.07 -0.43
N ILE A 359 -5.90 3.60 -1.52
CA ILE A 359 -5.17 3.17 -2.73
C ILE A 359 -5.76 3.77 -3.99
N GLY A 360 -6.43 4.92 -3.87
CA GLY A 360 -7.19 5.57 -4.92
C GLY A 360 -6.29 6.17 -5.99
N PHE A 361 -5.57 7.24 -5.65
CA PHE A 361 -4.59 7.97 -6.52
C PHE A 361 -4.98 8.09 -8.01
N MET A 362 -6.29 8.23 -8.28
CA MET A 362 -6.81 8.43 -9.64
C MET A 362 -6.64 9.87 -10.06
N GLU A 363 -6.42 10.09 -11.34
CA GLU A 363 -6.13 11.42 -11.88
C GLU A 363 -7.13 11.88 -12.92
N GLY A 364 -7.23 13.20 -13.02
CA GLY A 364 -7.92 13.88 -14.10
C GLY A 364 -9.42 13.78 -14.00
N ILE A 365 -10.08 14.40 -14.97
CA ILE A 365 -11.52 14.49 -15.00
C ILE A 365 -12.11 13.07 -15.23
N TRP A 366 -11.61 12.35 -16.24
CA TRP A 366 -12.01 10.97 -16.58
C TRP A 366 -10.87 9.96 -16.31
N PRO A 367 -10.88 9.23 -15.19
CA PRO A 367 -9.76 8.35 -14.79
C PRO A 367 -9.74 7.00 -15.53
N LEU A 368 -10.40 6.89 -16.70
CA LEU A 368 -10.52 5.66 -17.49
C LEU A 368 -9.26 5.37 -18.32
N HIS A 369 -8.10 5.40 -17.68
CA HIS A 369 -6.80 5.11 -18.29
C HIS A 369 -5.87 4.40 -17.31
N ARG A 370 -4.85 3.74 -17.86
CA ARG A 370 -3.87 2.97 -17.07
C ARG A 370 -2.83 3.84 -16.37
N ASN A 371 -2.58 5.05 -16.89
CA ASN A 371 -1.51 5.94 -16.42
C ASN A 371 -1.94 6.75 -15.18
N GLN A 372 -2.22 6.08 -14.07
CA GLN A 372 -2.60 6.72 -12.80
C GLN A 372 -1.38 7.12 -11.98
N TYR A 373 -1.53 8.10 -11.07
CA TYR A 373 -0.44 8.70 -10.31
C TYR A 373 0.44 7.69 -9.58
N MET A 374 -0.18 6.74 -8.87
CA MET A 374 0.51 5.68 -8.13
C MET A 374 1.43 4.86 -9.04
N PHE A 375 0.97 4.49 -10.24
CA PHE A 375 1.75 3.69 -11.18
C PHE A 375 2.86 4.50 -11.84
N LYS A 376 2.60 5.76 -12.17
CA LYS A 376 3.62 6.69 -12.71
C LYS A 376 4.73 6.94 -11.70
N LEU A 377 4.38 7.21 -10.43
CA LEU A 377 5.36 7.47 -9.38
C LEU A 377 6.21 6.23 -9.11
N PHE A 378 5.57 5.06 -9.02
CA PHE A 378 6.23 3.77 -8.92
C PHE A 378 7.24 3.54 -10.07
N ALA A 379 6.80 3.74 -11.31
CA ALA A 379 7.67 3.56 -12.48
C ALA A 379 8.85 4.54 -12.48
N GLN A 380 8.61 5.84 -12.24
CA GLN A 380 9.68 6.84 -12.23
C GLN A 380 10.71 6.59 -11.13
N PHE A 381 10.27 6.20 -9.93
CA PHE A 381 11.17 5.89 -8.83
C PHE A 381 12.05 4.68 -9.15
N PHE A 382 11.46 3.54 -9.54
CA PHE A 382 12.23 2.33 -9.80
C PHE A 382 13.07 2.40 -11.07
N GLU A 383 12.62 3.07 -12.13
CA GLU A 383 13.45 3.34 -13.31
C GLU A 383 14.70 4.14 -12.92
N SER A 384 14.51 5.18 -12.11
CA SER A 384 15.61 6.04 -11.65
C SER A 384 16.58 5.30 -10.73
N MET A 385 16.05 4.48 -9.83
CA MET A 385 16.84 3.73 -8.86
C MET A 385 17.56 2.52 -9.47
N LEU A 386 16.93 1.78 -10.38
CA LEU A 386 17.43 0.46 -10.79
C LEU A 386 18.04 0.43 -12.18
N ILE A 387 17.65 1.34 -13.07
CA ILE A 387 18.13 1.37 -14.47
C ILE A 387 19.08 2.55 -14.70
N LYS A 388 18.77 3.71 -14.13
CA LYS A 388 19.54 4.95 -14.31
C LYS A 388 20.66 5.06 -13.26
N GLU A 389 20.88 6.25 -12.73
CA GLU A 389 22.04 6.56 -11.88
C GLU A 389 21.90 6.06 -10.43
N GLY A 390 20.69 5.80 -9.93
CA GLY A 390 20.46 5.50 -8.51
C GLY A 390 21.22 4.27 -8.00
N PHE A 391 21.28 3.19 -8.79
CA PHE A 391 21.97 1.96 -8.42
C PHE A 391 23.47 2.17 -8.23
N LYS A 392 24.06 3.18 -8.87
CA LYS A 392 25.48 3.51 -8.72
C LYS A 392 25.73 4.45 -7.55
N ILE A 393 24.73 5.24 -7.17
CA ILE A 393 24.84 6.27 -6.13
C ILE A 393 24.63 5.68 -4.74
N PHE A 394 23.69 4.73 -4.60
CA PHE A 394 23.21 4.24 -3.29
C PHE A 394 23.56 2.77 -3.01
N ARG A 395 24.46 2.17 -3.81
CA ARG A 395 24.96 0.81 -3.60
C ARG A 395 26.26 0.79 -2.83
#